data_AF-A0A7V7F231-F1
#
_entry.id   AF-A0A7V7F231-F1
#
_cell.length_a   1.000
_cell.length_b   1.000
_cell.length_c   1.000
_cell.angle_alpha   90.00
_cell.angle_beta   90.00
_cell.angle_gamma   90.00
#
_symmetry.space_group_name_H-M   'P 1'
#
loop_
_entity.id
_entity.type
_entity.pdbx_description
1 polymer ?
#
loop_
_entity_poly.entity_id
_entity_poly.type
_entity_poly.pdbx_seq_one_letter_code
_entity_poly.pdbx_strand_id
1 'polypeptide(L)'
;MSPLPKIHITLCSLIQLLLLPGLLWGDESQAVTKPSADINLSCGQPGKGHKVFVKEGSFVKKGDLLARQKNEVARNARDADQRVLERERARFELAKISNRDLLKTQNVCHDAERNYINQLNDAPQTSPPTANNSKSTTIDY
;
A
#
# COMPACT_ATOMS: atom_id res chain seq x y z
N MET A 1 -54.07 45.67 82.87
CA MET A 1 -53.88 44.36 82.21
C MET A 1 -53.39 44.63 80.80
N SER A 2 -52.10 44.44 80.54
CA SER A 2 -51.46 44.82 79.27
C SER A 2 -51.19 43.59 78.39
N PRO A 3 -51.88 43.42 77.26
CA PRO A 3 -51.69 42.29 76.35
C PRO A 3 -50.50 42.56 75.40
N LEU A 4 -49.28 42.64 75.93
CA LEU A 4 -48.08 42.98 75.16
C LEU A 4 -47.25 41.79 74.60
N PRO A 5 -47.26 40.55 75.13
CA PRO A 5 -46.25 39.56 74.70
C PRO A 5 -46.51 38.94 73.32
N LYS A 6 -47.78 38.88 72.87
CA LYS A 6 -48.14 38.21 71.61
C LYS A 6 -47.70 39.00 70.37
N ILE A 7 -47.74 40.33 70.45
CA ILE A 7 -47.36 41.21 69.34
C ILE A 7 -45.85 41.12 69.09
N HIS A 8 -45.03 40.99 70.14
CA HIS A 8 -43.59 40.86 69.98
C HIS A 8 -43.17 39.54 69.34
N ILE A 9 -43.87 38.44 69.64
CA ILE A 9 -43.56 37.12 69.05
C ILE A 9 -43.87 37.11 67.54
N THR A 10 -45.01 37.67 67.12
CA THR A 10 -45.36 37.75 65.69
C THR A 10 -44.45 38.71 64.92
N LEU A 11 -44.03 39.81 65.54
CA LEU A 11 -43.13 40.77 64.92
C LEU A 11 -41.71 40.19 64.78
N CYS A 12 -41.21 39.47 65.79
CA CYS A 12 -39.94 38.74 65.71
C CYS A 12 -39.95 37.65 64.62
N SER A 13 -41.04 36.87 64.49
CA SER A 13 -41.10 35.83 63.45
C SER A 13 -41.17 36.43 62.04
N LEU A 14 -41.87 37.57 61.88
CA LEU A 14 -41.94 38.28 60.61
C LEU A 14 -40.57 38.82 60.19
N ILE A 15 -39.80 39.39 61.14
CA ILE A 15 -38.44 39.86 60.90
C ILE A 15 -37.52 38.69 60.51
N GLN A 16 -37.62 37.55 61.19
CA GLN A 16 -36.86 36.35 60.84
C GLN A 16 -37.20 35.87 59.42
N LEU A 17 -38.48 35.87 59.04
CA LEU A 17 -38.90 35.48 57.69
C LEU A 17 -38.38 36.44 56.61
N LEU A 18 -38.32 37.74 56.91
CA LEU A 18 -37.80 38.78 56.01
C LEU A 18 -36.27 38.73 55.85
N LEU A 19 -35.55 38.11 56.80
CA LEU A 19 -34.09 37.96 56.74
C LEU A 19 -33.62 36.71 55.98
N LEU A 20 -34.49 35.73 55.75
CA LEU A 20 -34.15 34.49 55.02
C LEU A 20 -33.71 34.71 53.55
N PRO A 21 -34.33 35.60 52.75
CA PRO A 21 -33.99 35.73 51.33
C PRO A 21 -32.56 36.25 51.07
N GLY A 22 -31.99 37.01 52.01
CA GLY A 22 -30.63 37.57 51.87
C GLY A 22 -29.51 36.55 52.05
N LEU A 23 -29.79 35.39 52.66
CA LEU A 23 -28.85 34.28 52.84
C LEU A 23 -28.73 33.37 51.61
N LEU A 24 -29.65 33.48 50.64
CA LEU A 24 -29.66 32.66 49.42
C LEU A 24 -28.99 33.36 48.22
N TRP A 25 -28.63 34.64 48.34
CA TRP A 25 -27.80 35.35 47.38
C TRP A 25 -26.32 35.22 47.77
N GLY A 26 -25.79 34.03 47.60
CA GLY A 26 -24.43 33.76 48.05
C GLY A 26 -23.89 32.43 47.59
N ASP A 27 -23.95 32.18 46.29
CA ASP A 27 -22.91 31.39 45.65
C ASP A 27 -22.93 31.75 44.16
N GLU A 28 -22.11 32.75 43.81
CA GLU A 28 -21.68 32.90 42.42
C GLU A 28 -20.90 31.63 42.09
N SER A 29 -21.61 30.62 41.58
CA SER A 29 -21.01 29.36 41.17
C SER A 29 -19.89 29.70 40.18
N GLN A 30 -18.64 29.48 40.57
CA GLN A 30 -17.51 29.66 39.69
C GLN A 30 -17.59 28.58 38.60
N ALA A 31 -18.25 28.92 37.50
CA ALA A 31 -18.39 28.04 36.36
C ALA A 31 -17.10 28.12 35.53
N VAL A 32 -16.34 27.03 35.49
CA VAL A 32 -15.19 26.90 34.60
C VAL A 32 -15.67 26.37 33.26
N THR A 33 -15.57 27.17 32.21
CA THR A 33 -15.85 26.72 30.84
C THR A 33 -14.76 25.78 30.37
N LYS A 34 -15.12 24.55 30.01
CA LYS A 34 -14.21 23.55 29.43
C LYS A 34 -14.38 23.50 27.91
N PRO A 35 -13.32 23.20 27.15
CA PRO A 35 -13.46 22.95 25.72
C PRO A 35 -14.37 21.74 25.47
N SER A 36 -15.11 21.77 24.36
CA SER A 36 -15.99 20.66 23.98
C SER A 36 -15.22 19.38 23.63
N ALA A 37 -14.00 19.53 23.12
CA ALA A 37 -13.06 18.44 22.90
C ALA A 37 -11.62 18.96 23.06
N ASP A 38 -10.77 18.15 23.66
CA ASP A 38 -9.32 18.37 23.72
C ASP A 38 -8.64 17.39 22.76
N ILE A 39 -8.03 17.91 21.69
CA ILE A 39 -7.46 17.11 20.60
C ILE A 39 -5.95 17.27 20.61
N ASN A 40 -5.26 16.23 21.06
CA ASN A 40 -3.81 16.13 20.96
C ASN A 40 -3.41 15.51 19.62
N LEU A 41 -2.59 16.23 18.86
CA LEU A 41 -2.09 15.78 17.56
C LEU A 41 -0.71 15.14 17.72
N SER A 42 -0.57 13.92 17.23
CA SER A 42 0.71 13.21 17.18
C SER A 42 1.04 12.82 15.75
N CYS A 43 2.34 12.70 15.47
CA CYS A 43 2.79 12.20 14.18
C CYS A 43 2.71 10.67 14.17
N GLY A 44 1.93 10.10 13.24
CA GLY A 44 1.76 8.65 13.13
C GLY A 44 3.00 7.89 12.61
N GLN A 45 3.97 8.59 12.03
CA GLN A 45 5.23 8.02 11.57
C GLN A 45 6.43 8.79 12.13
N PRO A 46 7.54 8.09 12.45
CA PRO A 46 8.79 8.74 12.81
C PRO A 46 9.34 9.47 11.58
N GLY A 47 9.70 10.74 11.76
CA GLY A 47 10.21 11.57 10.67
C GLY A 47 10.66 12.94 11.16
N LYS A 48 11.52 13.60 10.39
CA LYS A 48 11.97 14.95 10.70
C LYS A 48 10.91 15.95 10.24
N GLY A 49 10.46 16.81 11.16
CA GLY A 49 9.57 17.92 10.84
C GLY A 49 10.18 18.79 9.74
N HIS A 50 9.43 19.03 8.66
CA HIS A 50 9.92 19.82 7.54
C HIS A 50 9.34 21.23 7.51
N LYS A 51 8.01 21.34 7.60
CA LYS A 51 7.30 22.62 7.55
C LYS A 51 5.96 22.52 8.26
N VAL A 52 5.63 23.56 9.04
CA VAL A 52 4.30 23.79 9.60
C VAL A 52 3.57 24.79 8.71
N PHE A 53 2.32 24.52 8.36
CA PHE A 53 1.53 25.33 7.43
C PHE A 53 0.51 26.22 8.12
N VAL A 54 0.27 25.99 9.41
CA VAL A 54 -0.78 26.64 10.18
C VAL A 54 -0.15 27.53 11.24
N LYS A 55 -0.71 28.73 11.39
CA LYS A 55 -0.29 29.67 12.43
C LYS A 55 -0.95 29.30 13.76
N GLU A 56 -0.23 29.45 14.86
CA GLU A 56 -0.77 29.22 16.20
C GLU A 56 -2.02 30.09 16.47
N GLY A 57 -3.03 29.49 17.11
CA GLY A 57 -4.30 30.13 17.43
C GLY A 57 -5.28 30.28 16.25
N SER A 58 -4.96 29.76 15.07
CA SER A 58 -5.86 29.81 13.91
C SER A 58 -6.89 28.68 13.91
N PHE A 59 -8.04 28.93 13.28
CA PHE A 59 -9.08 27.93 13.06
C PHE A 59 -8.67 26.96 11.96
N VAL A 60 -8.83 25.67 12.23
CA VAL A 60 -8.53 24.58 11.29
C VAL A 60 -9.74 23.67 11.12
N LYS A 61 -9.91 23.12 9.93
CA LYS A 61 -10.94 22.13 9.61
C LYS A 61 -10.36 20.73 9.63
N LYS A 62 -11.24 19.74 9.80
CA LYS A 62 -10.88 18.33 9.68
C LYS A 62 -10.37 18.06 8.26
N GLY A 63 -9.15 17.53 8.16
CA GLY A 63 -8.48 17.21 6.89
C GLY A 63 -7.48 18.26 6.44
N ASP A 64 -7.39 19.42 7.10
CA ASP A 64 -6.39 20.43 6.76
C ASP A 64 -4.97 19.93 7.01
N LEU A 65 -4.06 20.29 6.11
CA LEU A 65 -2.65 19.96 6.25
C LEU A 65 -1.98 20.89 7.27
N LEU A 66 -1.75 20.37 8.48
CA LEU A 66 -1.17 21.16 9.57
C LEU A 66 0.36 21.23 9.49
N ALA A 67 1.00 20.11 9.21
CA ALA A 67 2.45 19.99 9.10
C ALA A 67 2.84 18.93 8.07
N ARG A 68 4.02 19.10 7.47
CA ARG A 68 4.65 18.12 6.58
C ARG A 68 5.93 17.62 7.21
N GLN A 69 6.11 16.31 7.19
CA GLN A 69 7.34 15.65 7.54
C GLN A 69 8.18 15.37 6.28
N LYS A 70 9.50 15.37 6.44
CA LYS A 70 10.41 14.82 5.42
C LYS A 70 10.37 13.30 5.55
N ASN A 71 9.60 12.65 4.68
CA ASN A 71 9.59 11.20 4.56
C ASN A 71 10.70 10.72 3.64
N GLU A 72 11.85 10.38 4.23
CA GLU A 72 12.93 9.68 3.54
C GLU A 72 12.47 8.27 3.11
N VAL A 73 11.61 7.62 3.89
CA VAL A 73 11.02 6.31 3.57
C VAL A 73 10.24 6.35 2.25
N ALA A 74 9.51 7.44 1.98
CA ALA A 74 8.75 7.57 0.73
C ALA A 74 9.66 7.77 -0.49
N ARG A 75 10.86 8.33 -0.32
CA ARG A 75 11.87 8.38 -1.39
C ARG A 75 12.42 6.98 -1.65
N ASN A 76 12.78 6.27 -0.59
CA ASN A 76 13.32 4.91 -0.70
C ASN A 76 12.32 3.93 -1.35
N ALA A 77 11.02 4.09 -1.09
CA ALA A 77 9.99 3.29 -1.74
C ALA A 77 9.93 3.54 -3.26
N ARG A 78 10.01 4.80 -3.70
CA ARG A 78 10.05 5.15 -5.13
C ARG A 78 11.30 4.63 -5.82
N ASP A 79 12.45 4.71 -5.14
CA ASP A 79 13.70 4.18 -5.66
C ASP A 79 13.66 2.64 -5.78
N ALA A 80 12.98 1.97 -4.84
CA ALA A 80 12.75 0.53 -4.90
C ALA A 80 11.84 0.14 -6.08
N ASP A 81 10.73 0.83 -6.27
CA ASP A 81 9.81 0.60 -7.39
C ASP A 81 10.51 0.80 -8.74
N GLN A 82 11.35 1.84 -8.85
CA GLN A 82 12.11 2.10 -10.06
C GLN A 82 13.13 0.98 -10.37
N ARG A 83 13.82 0.46 -9.35
CA ARG A 83 14.74 -0.69 -9.52
C ARG A 83 14.02 -1.96 -9.95
N VAL A 84 12.78 -2.16 -9.49
CA VAL A 84 11.95 -3.30 -9.92
C VAL A 84 11.60 -3.17 -11.40
N LEU A 85 11.13 -1.99 -11.83
CA LEU A 85 10.80 -1.72 -13.24
C LEU A 85 12.00 -1.92 -14.17
N GLU A 86 13.18 -1.42 -13.79
CA GLU A 86 14.40 -1.60 -14.58
C GLU A 86 14.80 -3.07 -14.70
N ARG A 87 14.67 -3.84 -13.60
CA ARG A 87 14.95 -5.28 -13.61
C ARG A 87 13.98 -6.05 -14.52
N GLU A 88 12.70 -5.69 -14.51
CA GLU A 88 11.70 -6.31 -15.40
C GLU A 88 11.97 -6.00 -16.86
N ARG A 89 12.32 -4.74 -17.18
CA ARG A 89 12.71 -4.34 -18.53
C ARG A 89 13.94 -5.10 -19.01
N ALA A 90 14.95 -5.27 -18.17
CA ALA A 90 16.14 -6.05 -18.51
C ALA A 90 15.79 -7.52 -18.78
N ARG A 91 14.91 -8.13 -17.97
CA ARG A 91 14.44 -9.50 -18.19
C ARG A 91 13.70 -9.64 -19.52
N PHE A 92 12.87 -8.67 -19.88
CA PHE A 92 12.14 -8.68 -21.14
C PHE A 92 13.08 -8.62 -22.35
N GLU A 93 14.08 -7.72 -22.32
CA GLU A 93 15.06 -7.62 -23.41
C GLU A 93 15.90 -8.89 -23.54
N LEU A 94 16.31 -9.51 -22.43
CA LEU A 94 17.01 -10.79 -22.45
C LEU A 94 16.13 -11.91 -23.04
N ALA A 95 14.86 -11.98 -22.66
CA ALA A 95 13.91 -12.95 -23.22
C ALA A 95 13.72 -12.75 -24.72
N LYS A 96 13.66 -11.50 -25.18
CA LYS A 96 13.55 -11.17 -26.61
C LYS A 96 14.76 -11.64 -27.42
N ILE A 97 15.97 -11.44 -26.90
CA ILE A 97 17.21 -11.94 -27.52
C ILE A 97 17.20 -13.47 -27.58
N SER A 98 16.89 -14.11 -26.44
CA SER A 98 16.83 -15.57 -26.35
C SER A 98 15.83 -16.17 -27.33
N ASN A 99 14.61 -15.61 -27.43
CA ASN A 99 13.60 -16.05 -28.38
C ASN A 99 14.05 -15.89 -29.84
N ARG A 100 14.75 -14.79 -30.15
CA ARG A 100 15.29 -14.57 -31.50
C ARG A 100 16.34 -15.63 -31.85
N ASP A 101 17.20 -15.98 -30.92
CA ASP A 101 18.27 -16.96 -31.17
C ASP A 101 17.72 -18.39 -31.24
N LEU A 102 16.67 -18.71 -30.48
CA LEU A 102 15.91 -19.96 -30.62
C LEU A 102 15.28 -20.10 -32.02
N LEU A 103 14.63 -19.04 -32.52
CA LEU A 103 14.04 -19.04 -33.87
C LEU A 103 15.10 -19.22 -34.96
N LYS A 104 16.25 -18.56 -34.84
CA LYS A 104 17.37 -18.76 -35.78
C LYS A 104 17.86 -20.20 -35.77
N THR A 105 18.03 -20.77 -34.58
CA THR A 105 18.48 -22.16 -34.43
C THR A 105 17.48 -23.15 -35.03
N GLN A 106 16.19 -22.93 -34.80
CA GLN A 106 15.14 -23.76 -35.38
C GLN A 106 15.12 -23.70 -36.91
N ASN A 107 15.26 -22.50 -37.49
CA ASN A 107 15.32 -22.35 -38.95
C ASN A 107 16.53 -23.06 -39.56
N VAL A 108 17.72 -22.93 -38.93
CA VAL A 108 18.92 -23.64 -39.38
C VAL A 108 18.74 -25.16 -39.34
N CYS A 109 18.14 -25.70 -38.28
CA CYS A 109 17.83 -27.13 -38.19
C CYS A 109 16.85 -27.57 -39.30
N HIS A 110 15.80 -26.77 -39.53
CA HIS A 110 14.81 -27.06 -40.56
C HIS A 110 15.39 -26.99 -41.99
N ASP A 111 16.32 -26.07 -42.24
CA ASP A 111 17.03 -25.95 -43.52
C ASP A 111 17.99 -27.12 -43.73
N ALA A 112 18.69 -27.56 -42.68
CA ALA A 112 19.55 -28.74 -42.73
C ALA A 112 18.75 -30.01 -43.05
N GLU A 113 17.57 -30.18 -42.43
CA GLU A 113 16.67 -31.29 -42.71
C GLU A 113 16.18 -31.29 -44.17
N ARG A 114 15.77 -30.13 -44.70
CA ARG A 114 15.40 -30.00 -46.12
C ARG A 114 16.55 -30.38 -47.06
N ASN A 115 17.76 -29.90 -46.78
CA ASN A 115 18.93 -30.24 -47.58
C ASN A 115 19.24 -31.74 -47.57
N TYR A 116 19.11 -32.39 -46.41
CA TYR A 116 19.32 -33.83 -46.29
C TYR A 116 18.29 -34.64 -47.11
N ILE A 117 17.01 -34.26 -47.05
CA ILE A 117 15.95 -34.91 -47.83
C ILE A 117 16.20 -34.76 -49.34
N ASN A 118 16.62 -33.58 -49.79
CA ASN A 118 16.93 -33.35 -51.20
C ASN A 118 18.10 -34.22 -51.67
N GLN A 119 19.17 -34.36 -50.85
CA GLN A 119 20.29 -35.25 -51.17
C GLN A 119 19.88 -36.72 -51.27
N LEU A 120 18.94 -37.19 -50.45
CA LEU A 120 18.40 -38.55 -50.53
C LEU A 120 17.60 -38.77 -51.82
N ASN A 121 16.86 -37.76 -52.28
CA ASN A 121 16.06 -37.84 -53.50
C ASN A 121 16.93 -37.77 -54.77
N ASP A 122 18.03 -37.04 -54.73
CA ASP A 122 18.99 -36.89 -55.84
C ASP A 122 20.02 -38.05 -55.90
N ALA A 123 20.02 -38.95 -54.90
CA ALA A 123 20.88 -40.12 -54.92
C ALA A 123 20.48 -41.05 -56.10
N PRO A 124 21.43 -41.45 -56.96
CA PRO A 124 21.12 -42.33 -58.07
C PRO A 124 20.54 -43.63 -57.53
N GLN A 125 19.32 -43.99 -57.97
CA GLN A 125 18.73 -45.29 -57.66
C GLN A 125 19.60 -46.37 -58.30
N THR A 126 20.57 -46.89 -57.54
CA THR A 126 21.25 -48.13 -57.89
C THR A 126 20.20 -49.22 -57.78
N SER A 127 19.65 -49.61 -58.92
CA SER A 127 18.82 -50.80 -59.05
C SER A 127 19.49 -51.96 -58.31
N PRO A 128 18.75 -52.70 -57.47
CA PRO A 128 19.34 -53.78 -56.67
C PRO A 128 20.04 -54.79 -57.58
N PRO A 129 21.21 -55.32 -57.19
CA PRO A 129 21.92 -56.29 -57.99
C PRO A 129 21.02 -57.51 -58.21
N THR A 130 20.73 -57.81 -59.48
CA THR A 130 20.05 -59.03 -59.90
C THR A 130 20.81 -60.22 -59.32
N ALA A 131 20.23 -60.91 -58.34
CA ALA A 131 20.80 -62.09 -57.71
C ALA A 131 20.91 -63.22 -58.76
N ASN A 132 22.11 -63.40 -59.31
CA ASN A 132 22.42 -64.52 -60.19
C ASN A 132 22.59 -65.78 -59.32
N ASN A 133 21.56 -66.62 -59.28
CA ASN A 133 21.59 -67.94 -58.67
C ASN A 133 22.62 -68.83 -59.38
N SER A 134 23.85 -68.88 -58.87
CA SER A 134 24.85 -69.84 -59.30
C SER A 134 24.92 -71.01 -58.32
N LYS A 135 24.28 -72.10 -58.78
CA LYS A 135 24.63 -73.53 -58.61
C LYS A 135 25.34 -73.97 -57.32
N SER A 136 24.54 -74.67 -56.52
CA SER A 136 24.88 -75.85 -55.71
C SER A 136 26.11 -76.61 -56.22
N THR A 137 27.13 -76.74 -55.36
CA THR A 137 28.18 -77.75 -55.52
C THR A 137 28.11 -78.70 -54.34
N THR A 138 27.86 -79.95 -54.69
CA THR A 138 27.78 -81.16 -53.86
C THR A 138 29.06 -81.38 -53.06
N ILE A 139 28.89 -81.83 -51.81
CA ILE A 139 29.95 -82.33 -50.94
C ILE A 139 30.11 -83.82 -51.22
N ASP A 140 31.29 -84.25 -51.65
CA ASP A 140 31.70 -85.66 -51.62
C ASP A 140 32.87 -85.83 -50.64
N TYR A 141 32.57 -86.60 -49.58
CA TYR A 141 33.39 -87.31 -48.58
C TYR A 141 34.75 -86.73 -48.12
#